data_AF-A0A8J7UI28-F1
#
_entry.id   AF-A0A8J7UI28-F1
#
_cell.length_a   1.000
_cell.length_b   1.000
_cell.length_c   1.000
_cell.angle_alpha   90.00
_cell.angle_beta   90.00
_cell.angle_gamma   90.00
#
_symmetry.space_group_name_H-M   'P 1'
#
loop_
_entity.id
_entity.type
_entity.pdbx_description
1 polymer ?
#
loop_
_entity_poly.entity_id
_entity_poly.type
_entity_poly.pdbx_seq_one_letter_code
_entity_poly.pdbx_strand_id
1 'polypeptide(L)'
;WVLKQLEPRIRPLDEDFWARLAAYHRRDSGEGEDLAGRILSAAHMYASQWEYKVIEPFNRFDEEMQDIGASFNKRLLAYKDVEGVSELLSVPGGTALARVANLCGHLRFQIRWANTPRVPATTVLGHMFVVAVFSYLFSLYFDGCAQRRINDFYCGLFHDLAELLTREIITPVKRSVDSLPALIHEYEDEELRRKILDPLDQEGCGAIRERLEYYLGLATGSEFNDTCIRSGRVTKLDGFEDLQAGFNRDEFDPKDGQLIKACDNLAAFIEAYSSIHNGIQSPHLYEAQIRIRRDNAGTQFGGFSMATLLGDFD
;
A
#
# COMPACT_ATOMS: atom_id res chain seq x y z
N TRP A 1 -4.91 18.44 -21.51
CA TRP A 1 -4.20 17.32 -22.17
C TRP A 1 -4.26 16.04 -21.34
N VAL A 2 -3.84 16.04 -20.07
CA VAL A 2 -3.85 14.85 -19.17
C VAL A 2 -5.22 14.15 -19.13
N LEU A 3 -6.31 14.89 -18.84
CA LEU A 3 -7.65 14.30 -18.78
C LEU A 3 -8.03 13.57 -20.09
N LYS A 4 -7.70 14.12 -21.26
CA LYS A 4 -7.97 13.47 -22.56
C LYS A 4 -7.25 12.12 -22.71
N GLN A 5 -6.08 11.95 -22.09
CA GLN A 5 -5.33 10.68 -22.09
C GLN A 5 -5.91 9.66 -21.10
N LEU A 6 -6.45 10.14 -19.98
CA LEU A 6 -7.00 9.29 -18.92
C LEU A 6 -8.44 8.84 -19.19
N GLU A 7 -9.25 9.67 -19.83
CA GLU A 7 -10.67 9.43 -20.09
C GLU A 7 -10.97 8.02 -20.63
N PRO A 8 -10.37 7.54 -21.74
CA PRO A 8 -10.71 6.22 -22.29
C PRO A 8 -10.30 5.05 -21.39
N ARG A 9 -9.42 5.27 -20.41
CA ARG A 9 -8.91 4.23 -19.51
C ARG A 9 -9.62 4.21 -18.15
N ILE A 10 -10.04 5.38 -17.68
CA ILE A 10 -10.60 5.56 -16.33
C ILE A 10 -12.13 5.67 -16.35
N ARG A 11 -12.69 6.39 -17.33
CA ARG A 11 -14.13 6.61 -17.40
C ARG A 11 -14.96 5.33 -17.48
N PRO A 12 -14.52 4.25 -18.18
CA PRO A 12 -15.26 2.99 -18.17
C PRO A 12 -15.33 2.28 -16.81
N LEU A 13 -14.48 2.65 -15.84
CA LEU A 13 -14.44 2.05 -14.52
C LEU A 13 -15.56 2.59 -13.61
N ASP A 14 -15.71 3.91 -13.55
CA ASP A 14 -16.75 4.59 -12.77
C ASP A 14 -16.91 6.04 -13.25
N GLU A 15 -18.12 6.43 -13.67
CA GLU A 15 -18.41 7.79 -14.18
C GLU A 15 -18.30 8.83 -13.06
N ASP A 16 -18.72 8.47 -11.83
CA ASP A 16 -18.65 9.38 -10.68
C ASP A 16 -17.20 9.64 -10.28
N PHE A 17 -16.36 8.60 -10.27
CA PHE A 17 -14.92 8.73 -10.09
C PHE A 17 -14.28 9.59 -11.18
N TRP A 18 -14.65 9.40 -12.44
CA TRP A 18 -14.17 10.25 -13.54
C TRP A 18 -14.54 11.72 -13.33
N ALA A 19 -15.78 12.02 -12.93
CA ALA A 19 -16.23 13.37 -12.62
C ALA A 19 -15.41 13.99 -11.47
N ARG A 20 -15.18 13.24 -10.38
CA ARG A 20 -14.33 13.69 -9.26
C ARG A 20 -12.89 13.94 -9.69
N LEU A 21 -12.30 13.04 -10.48
CA LEU A 21 -10.93 13.17 -10.99
C LEU A 21 -10.79 14.41 -11.90
N ALA A 22 -11.76 14.64 -12.78
CA ALA A 22 -11.79 15.81 -13.64
C ALA A 22 -11.95 17.11 -12.85
N ALA A 23 -12.79 17.11 -11.82
CA ALA A 23 -12.94 18.24 -10.91
C ALA A 23 -11.63 18.53 -10.16
N TYR A 24 -10.98 17.50 -9.61
CA TYR A 24 -9.70 17.62 -8.91
C TYR A 24 -8.63 18.30 -9.79
N HIS A 25 -8.49 17.89 -11.05
CA HIS A 25 -7.51 18.47 -11.97
C HIS A 25 -7.87 19.85 -12.53
N ARG A 26 -9.13 20.29 -12.37
CA ARG A 26 -9.61 21.62 -12.80
C ARG A 26 -9.68 22.62 -11.65
N ARG A 27 -9.47 22.17 -10.41
CA ARG A 27 -9.48 23.02 -9.22
C ARG A 27 -8.42 24.11 -9.35
N ASP A 28 -8.80 25.36 -9.11
CA ASP A 28 -7.84 26.46 -9.04
C ASP A 28 -7.00 26.34 -7.77
N SER A 29 -5.70 26.62 -7.88
CA SER A 29 -4.75 26.59 -6.76
C SER A 29 -5.05 27.63 -5.66
N GLY A 30 -6.00 28.54 -5.89
CA GLY A 30 -6.48 29.53 -4.93
C GLY A 30 -7.73 29.11 -4.14
N GLU A 31 -8.39 28.00 -4.49
CA GLU A 31 -9.47 27.45 -3.67
C GLU A 31 -8.88 26.81 -2.42
N GLY A 32 -9.13 27.41 -1.24
CA GLY A 32 -8.57 26.98 0.04
C GLY A 32 -8.60 25.46 0.20
N GLU A 33 -7.44 24.89 0.53
CA GLU A 33 -7.22 23.45 0.59
C GLU A 33 -8.07 22.84 1.72
N ASP A 34 -8.88 21.84 1.39
CA ASP A 34 -9.65 21.07 2.35
C ASP A 34 -8.72 20.18 3.18
N LEU A 35 -9.21 19.63 4.29
CA LEU A 35 -8.36 18.85 5.21
C LEU A 35 -7.64 17.69 4.50
N ALA A 36 -8.31 16.98 3.59
CA ALA A 36 -7.69 15.90 2.83
C ALA A 36 -6.54 16.38 1.94
N GLY A 37 -6.72 17.51 1.25
CA GLY A 37 -5.65 18.16 0.50
C GLY A 37 -4.49 18.55 1.40
N ARG A 38 -4.77 19.17 2.55
CA ARG A 38 -3.73 19.61 3.50
C ARG A 38 -2.93 18.44 4.06
N ILE A 39 -3.59 17.32 4.38
CA ILE A 39 -2.93 16.07 4.78
C ILE A 39 -2.02 15.58 3.64
N LEU A 40 -2.49 15.56 2.40
CA LEU A 40 -1.71 15.12 1.25
C LEU A 40 -0.49 16.02 1.00
N SER A 41 -0.67 17.34 1.08
CA SER A 41 0.39 18.34 0.93
C SER A 41 1.43 18.25 2.05
N ALA A 42 1.00 18.05 3.30
CA ALA A 42 1.90 17.80 4.42
C ALA A 42 2.68 16.49 4.25
N ALA A 43 2.02 15.40 3.85
CA ALA A 43 2.64 14.10 3.60
C ALA A 43 3.67 14.17 2.46
N HIS A 44 3.33 14.86 1.36
CA HIS A 44 4.26 15.10 0.25
C HIS A 44 5.50 15.86 0.72
N MET A 45 5.30 16.97 1.44
CA MET A 45 6.41 17.78 1.95
C MET A 45 7.29 17.00 2.94
N TYR A 46 6.67 16.16 3.79
CA TYR A 46 7.38 15.33 4.75
C TYR A 46 8.23 14.28 4.04
N ALA A 47 7.65 13.58 3.05
CA ALA A 47 8.38 12.63 2.23
C ALA A 47 9.57 13.31 1.54
N SER A 48 9.37 14.45 0.87
CA SER A 48 10.46 15.20 0.21
C SER A 48 11.56 15.64 1.18
N GLN A 49 11.20 16.13 2.37
CA GLN A 49 12.18 16.46 3.40
C GLN A 49 12.97 15.22 3.84
N TRP A 50 12.28 14.09 4.03
CA TRP A 50 12.93 12.85 4.38
C TRP A 50 13.94 12.43 3.31
N GLU A 51 13.60 12.52 2.02
CA GLU A 51 14.55 12.23 0.93
C GLU A 51 15.74 13.19 0.95
N TYR A 52 15.47 14.48 1.16
CA TYR A 52 16.51 15.49 1.30
C TYR A 52 17.50 15.13 2.42
N LYS A 53 17.00 14.71 3.60
CA LYS A 53 17.84 14.30 4.74
C LYS A 53 18.71 13.08 4.44
N VAL A 54 18.29 12.19 3.54
CA VAL A 54 19.10 11.05 3.09
C VAL A 54 20.30 11.52 2.26
N ILE A 55 20.11 12.50 1.38
CA ILE A 55 21.15 12.94 0.43
C ILE A 55 22.02 14.09 0.96
N GLU A 56 21.52 14.88 1.91
CA GLU A 56 22.21 16.05 2.48
C GLU A 56 23.65 15.76 2.96
N PRO A 57 23.94 14.64 3.67
CA PRO A 57 25.31 14.34 4.10
C PRO A 57 26.33 14.21 2.95
N PHE A 58 25.87 13.85 1.75
CA PHE A 58 26.72 13.63 0.57
C PHE A 58 26.89 14.88 -0.30
N ASN A 59 26.09 15.92 -0.09
CA ASN A 59 26.04 17.12 -0.92
C ASN A 59 26.41 18.40 -0.16
N ARG A 60 27.21 18.29 0.91
CA ARG A 60 27.60 19.43 1.78
C ARG A 60 28.43 20.53 1.11
N PHE A 61 28.91 20.29 -0.11
CA PHE A 61 29.67 21.27 -0.89
C PHE A 61 28.76 22.27 -1.62
N ASP A 62 27.46 21.97 -1.74
CA ASP A 62 26.49 22.83 -2.38
C ASP A 62 25.85 23.75 -1.35
N GLU A 63 26.10 25.06 -1.49
CA GLU A 63 25.57 26.08 -0.57
C GLU A 63 24.04 26.17 -0.65
N GLU A 64 23.42 25.83 -1.78
CA GLU A 64 21.95 25.85 -1.95
C GLU A 64 21.25 24.81 -1.08
N MET A 65 21.95 23.75 -0.67
CA MET A 65 21.37 22.70 0.18
C MET A 65 20.83 23.26 1.48
N GLN A 66 21.53 24.22 2.11
CA GLN A 66 21.08 24.81 3.37
C GLN A 66 19.74 25.55 3.21
N ASP A 67 19.58 26.31 2.12
CA ASP A 67 18.36 27.04 1.81
C ASP A 67 17.21 26.08 1.47
N ILE A 68 17.49 25.01 0.73
CA ILE A 68 16.53 23.95 0.42
C ILE A 68 16.03 23.29 1.71
N GLY A 69 16.93 22.89 2.61
CA GLY A 69 16.61 22.30 3.90
C GLY A 69 15.74 23.21 4.78
N ALA A 70 16.11 24.50 4.86
CA ALA A 70 15.32 25.51 5.58
C ALA A 70 13.91 25.68 4.96
N SER A 71 13.79 25.61 3.64
CA SER A 71 12.51 25.72 2.93
C SER A 71 11.56 24.57 3.28
N PHE A 72 12.07 23.35 3.44
CA PHE A 72 11.26 22.18 3.80
C PHE A 72 10.70 22.34 5.21
N ASN A 73 11.54 22.73 6.17
CA ASN A 73 11.11 23.02 7.53
C ASN A 73 10.02 24.10 7.51
N LYS A 74 10.27 25.25 6.90
CA LYS A 74 9.29 26.35 6.83
C LYS A 74 7.94 25.90 6.27
N ARG A 75 7.93 25.13 5.18
CA ARG A 75 6.70 24.63 4.54
C ARG A 75 5.98 23.62 5.42
N LEU A 76 6.68 22.70 6.07
CA LEU A 76 6.08 21.75 7.00
C LEU A 76 5.51 22.42 8.26
N LEU A 77 6.19 23.44 8.78
CA LEU A 77 5.70 24.21 9.94
C LEU A 77 4.33 24.88 9.64
N ALA A 78 4.03 25.16 8.36
CA ALA A 78 2.73 25.72 7.94
C ALA A 78 1.57 24.72 8.03
N TYR A 79 1.85 23.43 8.23
CA TYR A 79 0.86 22.37 8.42
C TYR A 79 0.82 21.84 9.87
N LYS A 80 1.41 22.55 10.85
CA LYS A 80 1.44 22.09 12.25
C LYS A 80 0.08 21.87 12.91
N ASP A 81 -0.93 22.55 12.39
CA ASP A 81 -2.31 22.43 12.85
C ASP A 81 -3.01 21.18 12.29
N VAL A 82 -2.41 20.51 11.30
CA VAL A 82 -2.83 19.16 10.88
C VAL A 82 -2.32 18.17 11.93
N GLU A 83 -3.24 17.39 12.48
CA GLU A 83 -2.96 16.38 13.50
C GLU A 83 -1.86 15.40 13.03
N GLY A 84 -0.92 15.07 13.92
CA GLY A 84 0.21 14.18 13.62
C GLY A 84 1.43 14.89 13.01
N VAL A 85 1.30 16.08 12.40
CA VAL A 85 2.44 16.76 11.76
C VAL A 85 3.47 17.20 12.79
N SER A 86 3.05 17.66 13.97
CA SER A 86 3.98 18.09 15.02
C SER A 86 4.80 16.90 15.57
N GLU A 87 4.17 15.74 15.70
CA GLU A 87 4.77 14.48 16.11
C GLU A 87 5.78 13.99 15.06
N LEU A 88 5.46 14.12 13.77
CA LEU A 88 6.34 13.77 12.66
C LEU A 88 7.57 14.70 12.56
N LEU A 89 7.40 16.00 12.88
CA LEU A 89 8.47 17.01 12.84
C LEU A 89 9.36 17.04 14.08
N SER A 90 9.02 16.28 15.12
CA SER A 90 9.89 16.08 16.26
C SER A 90 11.24 15.51 15.82
N VAL A 91 12.26 15.60 16.69
CA VAL A 91 13.61 15.08 16.39
C VAL A 91 13.49 13.69 15.75
N PRO A 92 14.19 13.38 14.62
CA PRO A 92 14.04 12.09 13.95
C PRO A 92 14.14 10.91 14.91
N GLY A 93 13.12 10.05 14.90
CA GLY A 93 12.99 8.92 15.84
C GLY A 93 12.42 9.26 17.22
N GLY A 94 12.09 10.52 17.46
CA GLY A 94 11.62 11.06 18.74
C GLY A 94 10.18 10.72 19.11
N THR A 95 9.37 10.30 18.13
CA THR A 95 8.00 9.79 18.35
C THR A 95 7.79 8.47 17.62
N ALA A 96 6.81 7.68 18.06
CA ALA A 96 6.41 6.43 17.43
C ALA A 96 5.96 6.66 15.98
N LEU A 97 5.17 7.72 15.74
CA LEU A 97 4.74 8.10 14.39
C LEU A 97 5.92 8.43 13.47
N ALA A 98 6.90 9.22 13.95
CA ALA A 98 8.10 9.52 13.18
C ALA A 98 8.94 8.26 12.91
N ARG A 99 9.02 7.33 13.86
CA ARG A 99 9.72 6.04 13.68
C ARG A 99 9.04 5.16 12.64
N VAL A 100 7.71 5.06 12.66
CA VAL A 100 6.92 4.31 11.66
C VAL A 100 7.07 4.95 10.29
N ALA A 101 6.93 6.27 10.17
CA ALA A 101 7.11 6.97 8.89
C ALA A 101 8.54 6.78 8.34
N ASN A 102 9.55 6.84 9.19
CA ASN A 102 10.94 6.58 8.80
C ASN A 102 11.16 5.14 8.33
N LEU A 103 10.53 4.17 9.01
CA LEU A 103 10.56 2.76 8.59
C LEU A 103 9.92 2.59 7.20
N CYS A 104 8.76 3.20 6.95
CA CYS A 104 8.12 3.20 5.64
C CYS A 104 9.03 3.84 4.57
N GLY A 105 9.75 4.91 4.90
CA GLY A 105 10.72 5.54 4.01
C GLY A 105 11.83 4.57 3.56
N HIS A 106 12.31 3.69 4.44
CA HIS A 106 13.33 2.69 4.09
C HIS A 106 12.86 1.67 3.05
N LEU A 107 11.54 1.47 2.89
CA LEU A 107 10.98 0.51 1.91
C LEU A 107 11.30 0.89 0.46
N ARG A 108 11.67 2.15 0.21
CA ARG A 108 12.13 2.59 -1.12
C ARG A 108 13.46 1.97 -1.54
N PHE A 109 14.27 1.51 -0.59
CA PHE A 109 15.60 0.95 -0.86
C PHE A 109 15.56 -0.57 -1.02
N GLN A 110 14.42 -1.20 -0.73
CA GLN A 110 14.22 -2.63 -0.88
C GLN A 110 13.68 -2.89 -2.28
N ILE A 111 14.42 -3.66 -3.08
CA ILE A 111 14.07 -4.01 -4.45
C ILE A 111 13.45 -5.40 -4.46
N ARG A 112 12.25 -5.53 -5.03
CA ARG A 112 11.61 -6.82 -5.25
C ARG A 112 12.35 -7.60 -6.31
N TRP A 113 12.24 -8.93 -6.26
CA TRP A 113 12.97 -9.83 -7.16
C TRP A 113 14.49 -9.69 -7.01
N ALA A 114 14.99 -9.48 -5.79
CA ALA A 114 16.40 -9.14 -5.53
C ALA A 114 17.43 -10.09 -6.19
N ASN A 115 17.06 -11.37 -6.38
CA ASN A 115 17.91 -12.38 -7.02
C ASN A 115 17.69 -12.55 -8.53
N THR A 116 16.83 -11.74 -9.17
CA THR A 116 16.56 -11.81 -10.60
C THR A 116 16.60 -10.39 -11.18
N PRO A 117 17.58 -10.08 -12.07
CA PRO A 117 17.63 -8.78 -12.73
C PRO A 117 16.28 -8.46 -13.38
N ARG A 118 15.77 -7.24 -13.16
CA ARG A 118 14.46 -6.77 -13.65
C ARG A 118 14.59 -5.36 -14.21
N VAL A 119 13.94 -5.09 -15.34
CA VAL A 119 13.83 -3.73 -15.90
C VAL A 119 12.37 -3.39 -16.23
N PRO A 120 11.80 -2.28 -15.72
CA PRO A 120 12.38 -1.43 -14.67
C PRO A 120 12.58 -2.22 -13.36
N ALA A 121 13.29 -1.67 -12.37
CA ALA A 121 13.27 -2.23 -11.01
C ALA A 121 12.01 -1.75 -10.29
N THR A 122 11.42 -2.59 -9.42
CA THR A 122 10.33 -2.15 -8.52
C THR A 122 10.83 -2.19 -7.08
N THR A 123 10.64 -1.08 -6.37
CA THR A 123 10.84 -1.05 -4.92
C THR A 123 9.62 -1.68 -4.25
N VAL A 124 9.80 -2.26 -3.07
CA VAL A 124 8.70 -2.75 -2.25
C VAL A 124 7.65 -1.65 -2.03
N LEU A 125 8.08 -0.43 -1.71
CA LEU A 125 7.17 0.71 -1.55
C LEU A 125 6.33 0.97 -2.82
N GLY A 126 6.95 0.85 -4.00
CA GLY A 126 6.28 0.99 -5.28
C GLY A 126 5.26 -0.13 -5.53
N HIS A 127 5.59 -1.37 -5.16
CA HIS A 127 4.67 -2.50 -5.25
C HIS A 127 3.44 -2.30 -4.36
N MET A 128 3.65 -2.00 -3.06
CA MET A 128 2.56 -1.75 -2.11
C MET A 128 1.62 -0.63 -2.59
N PHE A 129 2.18 0.42 -3.18
CA PHE A 129 1.38 1.50 -3.78
C PHE A 129 0.55 1.02 -4.98
N VAL A 130 1.11 0.22 -5.87
CA VAL A 130 0.37 -0.36 -7.01
C VAL A 130 -0.76 -1.26 -6.52
N VAL A 131 -0.50 -2.11 -5.51
CA VAL A 131 -1.54 -2.96 -4.89
C VAL A 131 -2.64 -2.11 -4.28
N ALA A 132 -2.31 -1.07 -3.49
CA ALA A 132 -3.29 -0.15 -2.92
C ALA A 132 -4.20 0.51 -3.98
N VAL A 133 -3.60 0.98 -5.08
CA VAL A 133 -4.32 1.62 -6.18
C VAL A 133 -5.24 0.62 -6.87
N PHE A 134 -4.77 -0.60 -7.18
CA PHE A 134 -5.62 -1.62 -7.78
C PHE A 134 -6.76 -2.03 -6.84
N SER A 135 -6.48 -2.28 -5.56
CA SER A 135 -7.52 -2.61 -4.58
C SER A 135 -8.62 -1.55 -4.54
N TYR A 136 -8.25 -0.26 -4.54
CA TYR A 136 -9.22 0.85 -4.60
C TYR A 136 -10.03 0.86 -5.90
N LEU A 137 -9.38 0.72 -7.06
CA LEU A 137 -10.04 0.73 -8.36
C LEU A 137 -10.97 -0.46 -8.55
N PHE A 138 -10.59 -1.65 -8.12
CA PHE A 138 -11.48 -2.80 -8.15
C PHE A 138 -12.62 -2.67 -7.14
N SER A 139 -12.36 -2.11 -5.96
CA SER A 139 -13.44 -1.80 -5.00
C SER A 139 -14.46 -0.82 -5.57
N LEU A 140 -14.03 0.14 -6.38
CA LEU A 140 -14.93 0.99 -7.14
C LEU A 140 -15.72 0.19 -8.18
N TYR A 141 -15.03 -0.63 -8.98
CA TYR A 141 -15.62 -1.45 -10.04
C TYR A 141 -16.69 -2.43 -9.52
N PHE A 142 -16.51 -2.98 -8.30
CA PHE A 142 -17.47 -3.88 -7.65
C PHE A 142 -18.50 -3.17 -6.76
N ASP A 143 -18.66 -1.86 -6.91
CA ASP A 143 -19.60 -1.05 -6.13
C ASP A 143 -19.41 -1.21 -4.61
N GLY A 144 -18.16 -1.34 -4.15
CA GLY A 144 -17.81 -1.37 -2.74
C GLY A 144 -18.30 -0.12 -2.02
N CYS A 145 -18.74 -0.20 -0.76
CA CYS A 145 -19.11 0.99 0.02
C CYS A 145 -17.88 1.88 0.28
N ALA A 146 -18.09 3.12 0.74
CA ALA A 146 -17.00 4.08 0.92
C ALA A 146 -15.94 3.55 1.89
N GLN A 147 -16.38 2.94 2.99
CA GLN A 147 -15.50 2.37 3.99
C GLN A 147 -14.71 1.16 3.45
N ARG A 148 -15.34 0.30 2.63
CA ARG A 148 -14.64 -0.80 1.94
C ARG A 148 -13.50 -0.30 1.08
N ARG A 149 -13.76 0.72 0.24
CA ARG A 149 -12.75 1.31 -0.65
C ARG A 149 -11.56 1.86 0.14
N ILE A 150 -11.82 2.49 1.29
CA ILE A 150 -10.79 2.99 2.20
C ILE A 150 -9.98 1.83 2.77
N ASN A 151 -10.66 0.80 3.27
CA ASN A 151 -10.03 -0.36 3.90
C ASN A 151 -9.17 -1.14 2.90
N ASP A 152 -9.68 -1.35 1.69
CA ASP A 152 -8.99 -2.12 0.66
C ASP A 152 -7.76 -1.36 0.14
N PHE A 153 -7.85 -0.02 0.02
CA PHE A 153 -6.69 0.83 -0.27
C PHE A 153 -5.62 0.71 0.81
N TYR A 154 -5.96 0.92 2.09
CA TYR A 154 -4.97 0.93 3.17
C TYR A 154 -4.44 -0.47 3.50
N CYS A 155 -5.26 -1.50 3.40
CA CYS A 155 -4.80 -2.87 3.52
C CYS A 155 -3.81 -3.21 2.39
N GLY A 156 -4.12 -2.84 1.14
CA GLY A 156 -3.15 -2.96 0.04
C GLY A 156 -1.86 -2.16 0.28
N LEU A 157 -1.98 -0.96 0.86
CA LEU A 157 -0.84 -0.09 1.16
C LEU A 157 0.09 -0.65 2.25
N PHE A 158 -0.45 -1.43 3.20
CA PHE A 158 0.30 -1.94 4.35
C PHE A 158 0.54 -3.44 4.35
N HIS A 159 0.00 -4.21 3.39
CA HIS A 159 0.00 -5.68 3.44
C HIS A 159 1.40 -6.29 3.69
N ASP A 160 2.43 -5.81 3.00
CA ASP A 160 3.80 -6.32 3.14
C ASP A 160 4.53 -5.79 4.39
N LEU A 161 3.96 -4.88 5.19
CA LEU A 161 4.69 -4.17 6.26
C LEU A 161 5.35 -5.13 7.27
N ALA A 162 4.71 -6.25 7.60
CA ALA A 162 5.24 -7.26 8.53
C ALA A 162 6.38 -8.08 7.91
N GLU A 163 6.20 -8.59 6.69
CA GLU A 163 7.21 -9.36 5.94
C GLU A 163 8.51 -8.56 5.75
N LEU A 164 8.42 -7.23 5.71
CA LEU A 164 9.55 -6.35 5.45
C LEU A 164 10.40 -6.05 6.70
N LEU A 165 9.83 -6.23 7.90
CA LEU A 165 10.56 -6.02 9.16
C LEU A 165 11.64 -7.07 9.40
N THR A 166 11.51 -8.24 8.77
CA THR A 166 12.39 -9.39 8.90
C THR A 166 13.41 -9.51 7.76
N ARG A 167 13.35 -8.58 6.78
CA ARG A 167 14.14 -8.54 5.52
C ARG A 167 13.91 -9.80 4.68
N GLU A 168 13.22 -9.66 3.55
CA GLU A 168 12.81 -10.75 2.63
C GLU A 168 13.59 -12.07 2.82
N ILE A 169 12.99 -13.02 3.52
CA ILE A 169 13.38 -14.42 3.38
C ILE A 169 12.73 -14.88 2.07
N ILE A 170 13.53 -14.93 1.00
CA ILE A 170 13.06 -15.18 -0.36
C ILE A 170 12.21 -16.46 -0.41
N THR A 171 11.10 -16.43 -1.13
CA THR A 171 10.09 -17.50 -1.26
C THR A 171 10.63 -18.93 -1.46
N PRO A 172 11.75 -19.19 -2.18
CA PRO A 172 12.33 -20.54 -2.29
C PRO A 172 12.81 -21.10 -0.94
N VAL A 173 13.26 -20.25 -0.02
CA VAL A 173 13.69 -20.64 1.34
C VAL A 173 12.47 -20.81 2.26
N LYS A 174 11.43 -19.99 2.10
CA LYS A 174 10.17 -20.17 2.85
C LYS A 174 9.58 -21.58 2.66
N ARG A 175 9.82 -22.24 1.51
CA ARG A 175 9.22 -23.56 1.18
C ARG A 175 10.18 -24.76 1.31
N SER A 176 11.42 -24.57 1.74
CA SER A 176 12.43 -25.65 1.74
C SER A 176 12.39 -26.52 3.01
N VAL A 177 11.71 -26.08 4.07
CA VAL A 177 11.53 -26.82 5.33
C VAL A 177 10.12 -26.55 5.87
N ASP A 178 9.33 -27.60 6.11
CA ASP A 178 7.91 -27.47 6.49
C ASP A 178 7.66 -26.64 7.77
N SER A 179 8.62 -26.60 8.69
CA SER A 179 8.52 -25.84 9.95
C SER A 179 8.97 -24.37 9.84
N LEU A 180 9.67 -24.01 8.77
CA LEU A 180 10.28 -22.68 8.64
C LEU A 180 9.26 -21.56 8.38
N PRO A 181 8.18 -21.73 7.58
CA PRO A 181 7.14 -20.70 7.41
C PRO A 181 6.54 -20.21 8.73
N ALA A 182 6.22 -21.13 9.64
CA ALA A 182 5.58 -20.79 10.90
C ALA A 182 6.51 -19.98 11.82
N LEU A 183 7.79 -20.36 11.88
CA LEU A 183 8.81 -19.63 12.65
C LEU A 183 9.08 -18.23 12.08
N ILE A 184 9.06 -18.10 10.75
CA ILE A 184 9.22 -16.79 10.09
C ILE A 184 8.03 -15.90 10.44
N HIS A 185 6.81 -16.43 10.36
CA HIS A 185 5.61 -15.69 10.66
C HIS A 185 5.56 -15.22 12.13
N GLU A 186 5.94 -16.10 13.07
CA GLU A 186 6.06 -15.73 14.49
C GLU A 186 7.06 -14.59 14.70
N TYR A 187 8.20 -14.63 14.01
CA TYR A 187 9.21 -13.57 14.08
C TYR A 187 8.74 -12.25 13.42
N GLU A 188 8.01 -12.33 12.30
CA GLU A 188 7.38 -11.17 11.66
C GLU A 188 6.40 -10.47 12.61
N ASP A 189 5.56 -11.24 13.29
CA ASP A 189 4.60 -10.74 14.28
C ASP A 189 5.28 -10.10 15.49
N GLU A 190 6.33 -10.74 16.03
CA GLU A 190 7.11 -10.20 17.14
C GLU A 190 7.77 -8.87 16.78
N GLU A 191 8.40 -8.79 15.60
CA GLU A 191 9.07 -7.57 15.15
C GLU A 191 8.06 -6.46 14.83
N LEU A 192 6.90 -6.80 14.25
CA LEU A 192 5.79 -5.87 14.03
C LEU A 192 5.32 -5.25 15.33
N ARG A 193 5.06 -6.08 16.35
CA ARG A 193 4.65 -5.60 17.68
C ARG A 193 5.72 -4.69 18.29
N ARG A 194 6.95 -5.18 18.37
CA ARG A 194 8.06 -4.49 19.04
C ARG A 194 8.44 -3.16 18.38
N LYS A 195 8.43 -3.09 17.05
CA LYS A 195 8.89 -1.90 16.30
C LYS A 195 7.79 -0.91 15.97
N ILE A 196 6.54 -1.36 15.83
CA ILE A 196 5.43 -0.54 15.32
C ILE A 196 4.30 -0.47 16.35
N LEU A 197 3.67 -1.59 16.69
CA LEU A 197 2.40 -1.57 17.42
C LEU A 197 2.57 -1.13 18.88
N ASP A 198 3.50 -1.72 19.63
CA ASP A 198 3.71 -1.40 21.05
C ASP A 198 4.18 0.05 21.24
N PRO A 199 5.12 0.59 20.43
CA PRO A 199 5.50 2.00 20.53
C PRO A 199 4.35 2.96 20.21
N LEU A 200 3.48 2.63 19.24
CA LEU A 200 2.30 3.45 18.95
C LEU A 200 1.35 3.48 20.15
N ASP A 201 1.11 2.33 20.78
CA ASP A 201 0.26 2.22 21.97
C ASP A 201 0.79 3.06 23.14
N GLN A 202 2.09 2.91 23.44
CA GLN A 202 2.77 3.59 24.54
C GLN A 202 2.78 5.11 24.41
N GLU A 203 2.77 5.62 23.18
CA GLU A 203 2.74 7.06 22.87
C GLU A 203 1.33 7.59 22.57
N GLY A 204 0.28 6.84 22.93
CA GLY A 204 -1.11 7.29 22.83
C GLY A 204 -1.71 7.24 21.43
N CYS A 205 -1.05 6.58 20.47
CA CYS A 205 -1.52 6.39 19.10
C CYS A 205 -2.34 5.09 18.94
N GLY A 206 -3.13 4.73 19.95
CA GLY A 206 -3.90 3.47 20.00
C GLY A 206 -4.87 3.30 18.83
N ALA A 207 -5.52 4.37 18.37
CA ALA A 207 -6.40 4.31 17.19
C ALA A 207 -5.65 3.93 15.90
N ILE A 208 -4.42 4.42 15.72
CA ILE A 208 -3.59 4.09 14.55
C ILE A 208 -3.14 2.64 14.64
N ARG A 209 -2.73 2.20 15.84
CA ARG A 209 -2.43 0.79 16.12
C ARG A 209 -3.62 -0.10 15.73
N GLU A 210 -4.82 0.16 16.25
CA GLU A 210 -6.02 -0.64 15.96
C GLU A 210 -6.31 -0.74 14.46
N ARG A 211 -6.16 0.37 13.72
CA ARG A 211 -6.29 0.35 12.24
C ARG A 211 -5.24 -0.51 11.56
N LEU A 212 -3.97 -0.40 11.97
CA LEU A 212 -2.91 -1.24 11.43
C LEU A 212 -3.14 -2.72 11.74
N GLU A 213 -3.55 -3.07 12.97
CA GLU A 213 -3.89 -4.44 13.35
C GLU A 213 -5.03 -5.00 12.49
N TYR A 214 -6.02 -4.17 12.15
CA TYR A 214 -7.13 -4.55 11.27
C TYR A 214 -6.68 -4.77 9.82
N TYR A 215 -5.90 -3.84 9.26
CA TYR A 215 -5.37 -3.95 7.89
C TYR A 215 -4.49 -5.19 7.74
N LEU A 216 -3.56 -5.40 8.67
CA LEU A 216 -2.66 -6.56 8.71
C LEU A 216 -3.36 -7.87 9.11
N GLY A 217 -4.66 -7.81 9.42
CA GLY A 217 -5.49 -8.99 9.64
C GLY A 217 -5.11 -9.81 10.87
N LEU A 218 -4.48 -9.21 11.88
CA LEU A 218 -3.98 -9.91 13.06
C LEU A 218 -5.07 -10.67 13.83
N ALA A 219 -6.30 -10.14 13.81
CA ALA A 219 -7.45 -10.79 14.45
C ALA A 219 -7.91 -12.08 13.76
N THR A 220 -7.55 -12.27 12.48
CA THR A 220 -8.01 -13.40 11.65
C THR A 220 -6.86 -14.26 11.11
N GLY A 221 -5.61 -13.87 11.39
CA GLY A 221 -4.39 -14.55 10.97
C GLY A 221 -3.97 -14.29 9.52
N SER A 222 -4.63 -13.37 8.81
CA SER A 222 -4.15 -12.85 7.52
C SER A 222 -4.88 -11.58 7.13
N GLU A 223 -4.13 -10.65 6.58
CA GLU A 223 -4.54 -9.46 5.85
C GLU A 223 -5.45 -9.77 4.65
N PHE A 224 -5.34 -10.97 4.07
CA PHE A 224 -6.13 -11.40 2.90
C PHE A 224 -7.41 -12.16 3.25
N ASN A 225 -7.82 -12.17 4.51
CA ASN A 225 -9.16 -12.62 4.88
C ASN A 225 -10.20 -11.52 4.64
N ASP A 226 -11.34 -11.90 4.09
CA ASP A 226 -12.52 -11.04 4.04
C ASP A 226 -13.06 -10.85 5.45
N THR A 227 -13.32 -9.61 5.83
CA THR A 227 -13.73 -9.29 7.20
C THR A 227 -14.75 -8.17 7.27
N CYS A 228 -15.48 -8.15 8.38
CA CYS A 228 -16.29 -7.02 8.82
C CYS A 228 -16.16 -6.83 10.32
N ILE A 229 -16.62 -5.69 10.84
CA ILE A 229 -16.80 -5.42 12.25
C ILE A 229 -18.26 -5.60 12.64
N ARG A 230 -18.52 -6.49 13.60
CA ARG A 230 -19.84 -6.73 14.18
C ARG A 230 -19.75 -6.63 15.69
N SER A 231 -20.61 -5.80 16.29
CA SER A 231 -20.63 -5.60 17.74
C SER A 231 -19.24 -5.25 18.32
N GLY A 232 -18.47 -4.44 17.59
CA GLY A 232 -17.11 -4.04 17.95
C GLY A 232 -16.04 -5.12 17.80
N ARG A 233 -16.30 -6.23 17.10
CA ARG A 233 -15.33 -7.31 16.87
C ARG A 233 -15.14 -7.60 15.38
N VAL A 234 -13.88 -7.81 15.00
CA VAL A 234 -13.52 -8.29 13.67
C VAL A 234 -14.02 -9.72 13.50
N THR A 235 -14.77 -9.97 12.42
CA THR A 235 -15.33 -11.26 12.04
C THR A 235 -14.85 -11.61 10.65
N LYS A 236 -14.27 -12.80 10.49
CA LYS A 236 -13.92 -13.36 9.18
C LYS A 236 -15.19 -13.81 8.46
N LEU A 237 -15.29 -13.47 7.17
CA LEU A 237 -16.39 -13.81 6.28
C LEU A 237 -16.05 -15.00 5.38
N ASP A 238 -17.07 -15.58 4.76
CA ASP A 238 -16.93 -16.71 3.83
C ASP A 238 -16.81 -16.24 2.38
N GLY A 239 -15.74 -15.48 2.11
CA GLY A 239 -15.42 -15.04 0.76
C GLY A 239 -16.06 -13.73 0.31
N PHE A 240 -15.69 -13.33 -0.91
CA PHE A 240 -16.19 -12.13 -1.59
C PHE A 240 -17.71 -12.03 -1.63
N GLU A 241 -18.43 -13.12 -1.95
CA GLU A 241 -19.89 -13.09 -2.13
C GLU A 241 -20.63 -12.80 -0.82
N ASP A 242 -20.18 -13.35 0.31
CA ASP A 242 -20.73 -13.07 1.63
C ASP A 242 -20.51 -11.59 2.00
N LEU A 243 -19.30 -11.08 1.74
CA LEU A 243 -18.98 -9.67 1.93
C LEU A 243 -19.85 -8.75 1.06
N GLN A 244 -19.96 -9.05 -0.23
CA GLN A 244 -20.71 -8.26 -1.21
C GLN A 244 -22.20 -8.20 -0.86
N ALA A 245 -22.81 -9.34 -0.53
CA ALA A 245 -24.25 -9.44 -0.29
C ALA A 245 -24.66 -8.99 1.12
N GLY A 246 -23.86 -9.31 2.14
CA GLY A 246 -24.23 -9.10 3.55
C GLY A 246 -23.67 -7.82 4.17
N PHE A 247 -22.44 -7.46 3.80
CA PHE A 247 -21.59 -6.56 4.59
C PHE A 247 -21.02 -5.37 3.84
N ASN A 248 -21.40 -5.15 2.57
CA ASN A 248 -20.96 -4.01 1.76
C ASN A 248 -21.65 -2.68 2.16
N ARG A 249 -21.55 -2.29 3.44
CA ARG A 249 -22.08 -1.06 4.02
C ARG A 249 -21.09 -0.50 5.03
N ASP A 250 -21.00 0.83 5.10
CA ASP A 250 -20.00 1.52 5.94
C ASP A 250 -20.09 1.13 7.43
N GLU A 251 -21.30 0.85 7.92
CA GLU A 251 -21.55 0.44 9.32
C GLU A 251 -20.85 -0.86 9.74
N PHE A 252 -20.47 -1.70 8.77
CA PHE A 252 -19.78 -2.96 9.04
C PHE A 252 -18.27 -2.86 8.87
N ASP A 253 -17.73 -1.70 8.52
CA ASP A 253 -16.30 -1.50 8.26
C ASP A 253 -15.67 -2.67 7.47
N PRO A 254 -16.19 -3.02 6.28
CA PRO A 254 -15.79 -4.22 5.55
C PRO A 254 -14.40 -4.10 4.92
N LYS A 255 -13.68 -5.22 4.79
CA LYS A 255 -12.40 -5.32 4.09
C LYS A 255 -12.38 -6.59 3.25
N ASP A 256 -12.09 -6.45 1.97
CA ASP A 256 -12.10 -7.51 0.96
C ASP A 256 -10.69 -8.07 0.75
N GLY A 257 -10.32 -9.01 1.63
CA GLY A 257 -9.01 -9.62 1.63
C GLY A 257 -8.72 -10.43 0.36
N GLN A 258 -9.72 -11.11 -0.19
CA GLN A 258 -9.54 -11.90 -1.41
C GLN A 258 -9.25 -11.00 -2.61
N LEU A 259 -9.97 -9.88 -2.75
CA LEU A 259 -9.72 -8.92 -3.81
C LEU A 259 -8.33 -8.30 -3.70
N ILE A 260 -7.92 -7.92 -2.49
CA ILE A 260 -6.57 -7.36 -2.25
C ILE A 260 -5.50 -8.40 -2.62
N LYS A 261 -5.72 -9.69 -2.32
CA LYS A 261 -4.77 -10.75 -2.72
C LYS A 261 -4.69 -10.90 -4.25
N ALA A 262 -5.81 -10.78 -4.94
CA ALA A 262 -5.82 -10.78 -6.40
C ALA A 262 -5.06 -9.57 -6.98
N CYS A 263 -5.15 -8.40 -6.34
CA CYS A 263 -4.40 -7.20 -6.71
C CYS A 263 -2.89 -7.34 -6.49
N ASP A 264 -2.45 -7.95 -5.38
CA ASP A 264 -1.05 -8.32 -5.13
C ASP A 264 -0.52 -9.25 -6.24
N ASN A 265 -1.26 -10.33 -6.52
CA ASN A 265 -0.92 -11.26 -7.59
C ASN A 265 -0.83 -10.57 -8.97
N LEU A 266 -1.75 -9.67 -9.28
CA LEU A 266 -1.74 -8.89 -10.53
C LEU A 266 -0.52 -7.98 -10.61
N ALA A 267 -0.19 -7.27 -9.53
CA ALA A 267 0.99 -6.40 -9.47
C ALA A 267 2.28 -7.21 -9.68
N ALA A 268 2.44 -8.34 -8.99
CA ALA A 268 3.58 -9.24 -9.18
C ALA A 268 3.64 -9.82 -10.61
N PHE A 269 2.49 -10.12 -11.21
CA PHE A 269 2.43 -10.57 -12.60
C PHE A 269 2.89 -9.48 -13.57
N ILE A 270 2.40 -8.26 -13.42
CA ILE A 270 2.78 -7.10 -14.26
C ILE A 270 4.27 -6.79 -14.12
N GLU A 271 4.84 -6.93 -12.91
CA GLU A 271 6.28 -6.77 -12.68
C GLU A 271 7.10 -7.77 -13.50
N ALA A 272 6.73 -9.05 -13.48
CA ALA A 272 7.40 -10.09 -14.26
C ALA A 272 7.19 -9.90 -15.76
N TYR A 273 5.95 -9.61 -16.17
CA TYR A 273 5.56 -9.35 -17.56
C TYR A 273 6.34 -8.20 -18.17
N SER A 274 6.34 -7.05 -17.50
CA SER A 274 7.03 -5.86 -17.99
C SER A 274 8.52 -6.12 -18.17
N SER A 275 9.14 -6.91 -17.28
CA SER A 275 10.57 -7.25 -17.40
C SER A 275 10.87 -8.09 -18.63
N ILE A 276 10.08 -9.14 -18.85
CA ILE A 276 10.20 -10.03 -20.01
C ILE A 276 10.01 -9.23 -21.31
N HIS A 277 9.00 -8.37 -21.34
CA HIS A 277 8.66 -7.56 -22.51
C HIS A 277 9.73 -6.48 -22.82
N ASN A 278 10.41 -5.96 -21.79
CA ASN A 278 11.56 -5.06 -21.95
C ASN A 278 12.89 -5.79 -22.24
N GLY A 279 12.85 -7.10 -22.52
CA GLY A 279 14.01 -7.88 -22.96
C GLY A 279 14.86 -8.49 -21.84
N ILE A 280 14.50 -8.29 -20.57
CA ILE A 280 15.17 -8.97 -19.44
C ILE A 280 14.38 -10.23 -19.10
N GLN A 281 14.86 -11.33 -19.65
CA GLN A 281 14.24 -12.65 -19.56
C GLN A 281 15.04 -13.55 -18.62
N SER A 282 14.34 -14.25 -17.72
CA SER A 282 14.91 -15.24 -16.82
C SER A 282 13.91 -16.38 -16.64
N PRO A 283 14.35 -17.65 -16.53
CA PRO A 283 13.47 -18.78 -16.21
C PRO A 283 12.58 -18.50 -14.99
N HIS A 284 13.12 -17.83 -13.96
CA HIS A 284 12.38 -17.48 -12.75
C HIS A 284 11.19 -16.54 -13.00
N LEU A 285 11.31 -15.61 -13.96
CA LEU A 285 10.22 -14.69 -14.31
C LEU A 285 9.10 -15.41 -15.07
N TYR A 286 9.46 -16.30 -16.01
CA TYR A 286 8.49 -17.13 -16.72
C TYR A 286 7.79 -18.11 -15.78
N GLU A 287 8.54 -18.79 -14.91
CA GLU A 287 7.98 -19.68 -13.88
C GLU A 287 7.03 -18.94 -12.96
N ALA A 288 7.36 -17.70 -12.58
CA ALA A 288 6.47 -16.88 -11.78
C ALA A 288 5.18 -16.53 -12.50
N GLN A 289 5.21 -16.12 -13.78
CA GLN A 289 3.99 -15.86 -14.55
C GLN A 289 3.12 -17.11 -14.66
N ILE A 290 3.71 -18.26 -14.97
CA ILE A 290 2.98 -19.53 -15.06
C ILE A 290 2.35 -19.90 -13.72
N ARG A 291 3.10 -19.76 -12.63
CA ARG A 291 2.62 -20.01 -11.27
C ARG A 291 1.47 -19.08 -10.91
N ILE A 292 1.62 -17.77 -11.10
CA ILE A 292 0.57 -16.80 -10.76
C ILE A 292 -0.70 -17.06 -11.57
N ARG A 293 -0.58 -17.36 -12.88
CA ARG A 293 -1.74 -17.75 -13.72
C ARG A 293 -2.43 -19.00 -13.19
N ARG A 294 -1.66 -20.01 -12.77
CA ARG A 294 -2.20 -21.26 -12.20
C ARG A 294 -2.92 -21.00 -10.88
N ASP A 295 -2.28 -20.26 -9.98
CA ASP A 295 -2.80 -19.98 -8.63
C ASP A 295 -4.09 -19.11 -8.70
N ASN A 296 -4.25 -18.31 -9.76
CA ASN A 296 -5.42 -17.45 -9.97
C ASN A 296 -6.43 -18.00 -11.00
N ALA A 297 -6.26 -19.24 -11.48
CA ALA A 297 -7.12 -19.83 -12.51
C ALA A 297 -8.60 -19.95 -12.07
N GLY A 298 -8.82 -20.18 -10.78
CA GLY A 298 -10.15 -20.29 -10.17
C GLY A 298 -10.65 -19.01 -9.49
N THR A 299 -9.87 -17.93 -9.47
CA THR A 299 -10.23 -16.70 -8.74
C THR A 299 -11.29 -15.91 -9.51
N GLN A 300 -12.47 -15.78 -8.89
CA GLN A 300 -13.63 -15.09 -9.44
C GLN A 300 -14.26 -14.17 -8.40
N PHE A 301 -14.73 -13.01 -8.85
CA PHE A 301 -15.42 -12.01 -8.05
C PHE A 301 -16.71 -11.63 -8.78
N GLY A 302 -17.84 -12.20 -8.39
CA GLY A 302 -19.07 -12.14 -9.18
C GLY A 302 -18.83 -12.58 -10.64
N GLY A 303 -19.07 -11.69 -11.60
CA GLY A 303 -18.85 -11.94 -13.02
C GLY A 303 -17.41 -11.74 -13.52
N PHE A 304 -16.49 -11.27 -12.68
CA PHE A 304 -15.11 -10.97 -13.06
C PHE A 304 -14.19 -12.18 -12.83
N SER A 305 -13.34 -12.48 -13.82
CA SER A 305 -12.36 -13.58 -13.76
C SER A 305 -10.94 -13.06 -13.85
N MET A 306 -10.12 -13.38 -12.85
CA MET A 306 -8.68 -13.09 -12.88
C MET A 306 -7.98 -13.85 -14.01
N ALA A 307 -8.42 -15.06 -14.34
CA ALA A 307 -7.85 -15.85 -15.42
C ALA A 307 -8.01 -15.15 -16.77
N THR A 308 -9.19 -14.57 -17.03
CA THR A 308 -9.45 -13.77 -18.24
C THR A 308 -8.58 -12.52 -18.28
N LEU A 309 -8.53 -11.74 -17.19
CA LEU A 309 -7.71 -10.53 -17.13
C LEU A 309 -6.23 -10.83 -17.39
N LEU A 310 -5.67 -11.84 -16.72
CA LEU A 310 -4.28 -12.24 -16.95
C LEU A 310 -4.11 -12.76 -18.38
N GLY A 311 -5.11 -13.43 -18.95
CA GLY A 311 -5.12 -13.95 -20.32
C GLY A 311 -4.92 -12.90 -21.41
N ASP A 312 -5.31 -11.65 -21.16
CA ASP A 312 -5.17 -10.54 -22.11
C ASP A 312 -3.73 -10.02 -22.25
N PHE A 313 -2.80 -10.50 -21.42
CA PHE A 313 -1.37 -10.18 -21.54
C PHE A 313 -0.68 -11.18 -22.48
N ASP A 314 -0.29 -10.69 -23.67
CA ASP A 314 0.46 -11.40 -24.73
C ASP A 314 1.88 -11.81 -24.30
#